data_AF-B7KK50-F1
#
_entry.id   AF-B7KK50-F1
#
_cell.length_a   1.000
_cell.length_b   1.000
_cell.length_c   1.000
_cell.angle_alpha   90.00
_cell.angle_beta   90.00
_cell.angle_gamma   90.00
#
_symmetry.space_group_name_H-M   'P 1'
#
loop_
_entity.id
_entity.type
_entity.pdbx_description
1 polymer ?
#
loop_
_entity_poly.entity_id
_entity_poly.type
_entity_poly.pdbx_seq_one_letter_code
_entity_poly.pdbx_strand_id
1 'polypeptide(L)'
;MSRLFFEWDNEKNRINQKKHGVSFEEAKSVFYDDNAIQFWDDDHSEEEDRFLLLGRSSKMRILLIVHCYREQESVIRIISA
;
A
#
# COMPACT_ATOMS: atom_id res chain seq x y z
N MET A 1 8.44 -2.74 -18.01
CA MET A 1 7.84 -2.64 -16.66
C MET A 1 8.85 -1.95 -15.76
N SER A 2 8.53 -0.75 -15.30
CA SER A 2 9.33 -0.05 -14.28
C SER A 2 9.34 -0.89 -13.01
N ARG A 3 10.49 -0.97 -12.35
CA ARG A 3 10.63 -1.70 -11.09
C ARG A 3 10.17 -0.78 -9.96
N LEU A 4 9.02 -1.08 -9.36
CA LEU A 4 8.58 -0.39 -8.15
C LEU A 4 9.38 -0.90 -6.93
N PHE A 5 9.85 0.03 -6.10
CA PHE A 5 10.50 -0.29 -4.84
C PHE A 5 9.50 -0.13 -3.70
N PHE A 6 9.50 -1.10 -2.80
CA PHE A 6 8.57 -1.14 -1.67
C PHE A 6 9.33 -1.23 -0.37
N GLU A 7 8.87 -0.49 0.62
CA GLU A 7 9.32 -0.61 2.00
C GLU A 7 8.14 -0.64 2.97
N TRP A 8 8.38 -1.17 4.16
CA TRP A 8 7.45 -1.12 5.28
C TRP A 8 8.18 -1.45 6.58
N ASP A 9 7.53 -1.15 7.69
CA ASP A 9 7.96 -1.62 8.99
C ASP A 9 7.49 -3.07 9.20
N ASN A 10 8.41 -3.97 9.57
CA ASN A 10 8.09 -5.40 9.73
C ASN A 10 7.15 -5.68 10.91
N GLU A 11 7.21 -4.88 11.98
CA GLU A 11 6.29 -4.98 13.10
C GLU A 11 4.89 -4.50 12.67
N LYS A 12 4.79 -3.43 11.88
CA LYS A 12 3.51 -3.05 11.25
C LYS A 12 2.96 -4.16 10.36
N ASN A 13 3.78 -4.81 9.53
CA ASN A 13 3.33 -5.92 8.70
C ASN A 13 2.78 -7.07 9.56
N ARG A 14 3.46 -7.43 10.64
CA ARG A 14 3.00 -8.46 11.59
C ARG A 14 1.67 -8.09 12.24
N ILE A 15 1.54 -6.83 12.67
CA ILE A 15 0.29 -6.31 13.23
C ILE A 15 -0.83 -6.33 12.19
N ASN A 16 -0.55 -5.95 10.95
CA ASN A 16 -1.51 -5.94 9.84
C ASN A 16 -2.02 -7.35 9.55
N GLN A 17 -1.12 -8.34 9.49
CA GLN A 17 -1.49 -9.74 9.32
C GLN A 17 -2.40 -10.23 10.45
N LYS A 18 -2.10 -9.85 11.70
CA LYS A 18 -2.93 -10.21 12.86
C LYS A 18 -4.31 -9.55 12.85
N LYS A 19 -4.39 -8.28 12.42
CA LYS A 19 -5.64 -7.49 12.44
C LYS A 19 -6.54 -7.75 11.23
N HIS A 20 -5.95 -7.87 10.04
CA HIS A 20 -6.67 -7.88 8.76
C HIS A 20 -6.51 -9.18 7.98
N GLY A 21 -5.59 -10.07 8.38
CA GLY A 21 -5.31 -11.29 7.62
C GLY A 21 -4.64 -11.01 6.26
N VAL A 22 -3.97 -9.86 6.13
CA VAL A 22 -3.28 -9.41 4.92
C VAL A 22 -1.83 -9.09 5.28
N SER A 23 -0.88 -9.62 4.52
CA SER A 23 0.52 -9.23 4.63
C SER A 23 0.85 -8.15 3.61
N PHE A 24 1.85 -7.32 3.90
CA PHE A 24 2.29 -6.30 2.96
C PHE A 24 2.95 -6.89 1.70
N GLU A 25 3.48 -8.12 1.78
CA GLU A 25 3.93 -8.89 0.62
C GLU A 25 2.79 -9.27 -0.32
N GLU A 26 1.57 -9.43 0.19
CA GLU A 26 0.38 -9.56 -0.65
C GLU A 26 -0.11 -8.19 -1.10
N ALA A 27 -0.20 -7.22 -0.20
CA ALA A 27 -0.70 -5.88 -0.51
C ALA A 27 0.08 -5.23 -1.68
N LYS A 28 1.41 -5.37 -1.73
CA LYS A 28 2.23 -4.85 -2.83
C LYS A 28 1.77 -5.32 -4.22
N SER A 29 1.07 -6.45 -4.33
CA SER A 29 0.58 -6.96 -5.61
C SER A 29 -0.53 -6.09 -6.22
N VAL A 30 -1.26 -5.32 -5.40
CA VAL A 30 -2.33 -4.41 -5.87
C VAL A 30 -1.77 -3.26 -6.71
N PHE A 31 -0.52 -2.86 -6.48
CA PHE A 31 0.17 -1.85 -7.31
C PHE A 31 0.44 -2.30 -8.75
N TYR A 32 0.21 -3.58 -9.04
CA TYR A 32 0.30 -4.16 -10.38
C TYR A 32 -1.08 -4.52 -10.96
N ASP A 33 -2.18 -4.10 -10.31
CA ASP A 33 -3.52 -4.18 -10.89
C ASP A 33 -3.76 -2.94 -11.77
N ASP A 34 -3.85 -3.16 -13.08
CA ASP A 34 -4.10 -2.10 -14.07
C ASP A 34 -5.45 -1.38 -13.84
N ASN A 35 -6.36 -1.94 -13.05
CA ASN A 35 -7.65 -1.35 -12.70
C ASN A 35 -7.68 -0.76 -11.28
N ALA A 36 -6.54 -0.69 -10.59
CA ALA A 36 -6.49 -0.10 -9.27
C ALA A 36 -6.81 1.40 -9.33
N ILE A 37 -7.56 1.88 -8.33
CA ILE A 37 -7.98 3.27 -8.21
C ILE A 37 -7.25 3.88 -7.02
N GLN A 38 -6.49 4.93 -7.28
CA GLN A 38 -5.80 5.71 -6.24
C GLN A 38 -6.60 6.98 -5.91
N PHE A 39 -6.62 7.35 -4.64
CA PHE A 39 -7.24 8.57 -4.13
C PHE A 39 -6.39 9.17 -3.02
N TRP A 40 -6.55 10.47 -2.81
CA TRP A 40 -5.87 11.21 -1.76
C TRP A 40 -6.50 10.90 -0.39
N ASP A 41 -5.68 10.78 0.64
CA ASP A 41 -6.13 10.60 2.03
C ASP A 41 -6.17 11.97 2.72
N ASP A 42 -7.26 12.71 2.52
CA ASP A 42 -7.44 14.08 3.06
C ASP A 42 -7.27 14.13 4.58
N ASP A 43 -7.74 13.10 5.29
CA ASP A 43 -7.76 13.06 6.75
C ASP A 43 -6.38 12.83 7.39
N HIS A 44 -5.40 12.32 6.63
CA HIS A 44 -4.11 11.88 7.17
C HIS A 44 -2.89 12.48 6.47
N SER A 45 -3.09 13.47 5.59
CA SER A 45 -2.01 14.08 4.79
C SER A 45 -1.46 15.40 5.34
N GLU A 46 -1.62 15.65 6.65
CA GLU A 46 -1.11 16.90 7.28
C GLU A 46 0.42 16.92 7.42
N GLU A 47 1.05 15.78 7.69
CA GLU A 47 2.50 15.67 7.92
C GLU A 47 3.25 14.96 6.78
N GLU A 48 2.62 14.00 6.10
CA GLU A 48 3.15 13.31 4.92
C GLU A 48 2.02 13.05 3.93
N ASP A 49 2.27 13.19 2.63
CA ASP A 49 1.27 12.91 1.60
C ASP A 49 0.90 11.41 1.62
N ARG A 50 -0.36 11.12 1.97
CA ARG A 50 -0.89 9.76 2.04
C ARG A 50 -1.93 9.53 0.97
N PHE A 51 -1.91 8.30 0.47
CA PHE A 51 -2.74 7.86 -0.62
C PHE A 51 -3.39 6.54 -0.25
N LEU A 52 -4.64 6.41 -0.68
CA LEU A 52 -5.40 5.18 -0.62
C LEU A 52 -5.39 4.54 -2.01
N LEU A 53 -5.16 3.23 -2.06
CA LEU A 53 -5.18 2.45 -3.29
C LEU A 53 -6.17 1.30 -3.12
N LEU A 54 -7.24 1.31 -3.90
CA LEU A 54 -8.22 0.23 -3.97
C LEU A 54 -7.94 -0.62 -5.21
N GLY A 55 -7.74 -1.92 -5.03
CA GLY A 55 -7.56 -2.82 -6.16
C GLY A 55 -7.49 -4.29 -5.75
N ARG A 56 -7.20 -5.15 -6.72
CA ARG A 56 -7.20 -6.60 -6.55
C ARG A 56 -5.80 -7.14 -6.29
N SER A 57 -5.64 -7.92 -5.22
CA SER A 57 -4.39 -8.62 -4.91
C SER A 57 -4.17 -9.85 -5.78
N SER A 58 -2.95 -10.38 -5.78
CA SER A 58 -2.59 -11.66 -6.42
C SER A 58 -3.35 -12.87 -5.88
N LYS A 59 -3.99 -12.74 -4.69
CA LYS A 59 -4.89 -13.75 -4.13
C LYS A 59 -6.36 -13.49 -4.44
N MET A 60 -6.65 -12.64 -5.42
CA MET A 60 -8.01 -12.28 -5.85
C MET A 60 -8.86 -11.61 -4.77
N ARG A 61 -8.23 -10.97 -3.77
CA ARG A 61 -8.93 -10.16 -2.76
C ARG A 61 -8.97 -8.70 -3.19
N ILE A 62 -10.07 -8.01 -2.92
CA ILE A 62 -10.12 -6.56 -3.02
C ILE A 62 -9.54 -5.99 -1.72
N LEU A 63 -8.50 -5.17 -1.83
CA LEU A 63 -7.80 -4.56 -0.70
C LEU A 63 -7.81 -3.05 -0.83
N LEU A 64 -7.87 -2.37 0.32
CA LEU A 64 -7.65 -0.94 0.43
C LEU A 64 -6.30 -0.70 1.12
N ILE A 65 -5.36 -0.12 0.40
CA ILE A 65 -3.98 0.08 0.89
C ILE A 65 -3.76 1.54 1.22
N VAL A 66 -3.23 1.80 2.41
CA VAL A 66 -2.70 3.12 2.78
C VAL A 66 -1.20 3.13 2.50
N HIS A 67 -0.73 4.11 1.72
CA HIS A 67 0.69 4.24 1.38
C HIS A 67 1.12 5.70 1.25
N CYS A 68 2.43 5.94 1.27
CA CYS A 68 3.04 7.22 0.91
C CYS A 68 4.23 7.01 -0.03
N TYR A 69 4.59 8.06 -0.75
CA TYR A 69 5.76 8.10 -1.63
C TYR A 69 6.97 8.68 -0.88
N ARG A 70 8.16 8.13 -1.14
CA ARG A 70 9.44 8.57 -0.57
C ARG A 70 10.50 8.68 -1.65
N GLU A 71 11.60 9.36 -1.32
CA GLU A 71 12.77 9.51 -2.19
C GLU A 71 12.41 9.98 -3.61
N GLN A 72 11.72 11.12 -3.71
CA GLN A 72 11.25 11.67 -4.99
C GLN A 72 10.36 10.67 -5.76
N GLU A 73 9.41 10.04 -5.07
CA GLU A 73 8.45 9.08 -5.63
C GLU A 73 9.04 7.75 -6.14
N SER A 74 10.30 7.46 -5.83
CA SER A 74 10.94 6.21 -6.24
C SER A 74 10.64 5.02 -5.33
N VAL A 75 10.20 5.28 -4.09
CA VAL A 75 9.90 4.25 -3.09
C VAL A 75 8.47 4.40 -2.57
N ILE A 76 7.72 3.29 -2.58
CA ILE A 76 6.38 3.19 -2.02
C ILE A 76 6.47 2.57 -0.63
N ARG A 77 6.05 3.32 0.40
CA ARG A 77 5.94 2.81 1.76
C ARG A 77 4.52 2.35 2.04
N ILE A 78 4.33 1.06 2.33
CA ILE A 78 3.03 0.52 2.73
C ILE A 78 2.84 0.75 4.23
N ILE A 79 1.69 1.34 4.59
CA ILE A 79 1.35 1.71 5.98
C ILE A 79 0.29 0.77 6.56
N SER A 80 -0.71 0.38 5.77
CA SER A 80 -1.83 -0.51 6.15
C SER A 80 -2.44 -1.19 4.92
N ALA A 81 -3.05 -2.37 5.10
CA ALA A 81 -3.76 -3.11 4.05
C ALA A 81 -4.83 -4.07 4.58
#